data_AF-A0A0D8J9N7-F1
#
_entry.id   AF-A0A0D8J9N7-F1
#
_cell.length_a   1.000
_cell.length_b   1.000
_cell.length_c   1.000
_cell.angle_alpha   90.00
_cell.angle_beta   90.00
_cell.angle_gamma   90.00
#
_symmetry.space_group_name_H-M   'P 1'
#
loop_
_entity.id
_entity.type
_entity.pdbx_description
1 polymer ?
#
loop_
_entity_poly.entity_id
_entity_poly.type
_entity_poly.pdbx_seq_one_letter_code
_entity_poly.pdbx_strand_id
1 'polypeptide(L)'
;MEKKLKRDQLPAEKAKNWKKNFKEEADKTFNLKITPIILQKETYKSLIGENENRVRVYLGLENKKDGNKYVLCAYAVSSFLLGSGDVYADYETPVYKLNKNNEDFSDNTEEVIESIRLYRKWRSGEIEPDADGAAFRQYIYPNAYLLTKFELHELFNAQNHEEIVLEFGVSKTMNIMLSSASSATEQTVEAADELEYYDEAQLCPPFCDERSIYNS
;
A
#
# COMPACT_ATOMS: atom_id res chain seq x y z
N MET A 1 16.54 -2.36 -28.11
CA MET A 1 16.58 -3.59 -27.29
C MET A 1 15.89 -3.29 -25.98
N GLU A 2 14.66 -3.75 -25.80
CA GLU A 2 14.00 -3.67 -24.49
C GLU A 2 14.73 -4.59 -23.52
N LYS A 3 15.24 -4.03 -22.42
CA LYS A 3 15.78 -4.82 -21.32
C LYS A 3 14.63 -5.67 -20.77
N LYS A 4 14.77 -6.99 -20.84
CA LYS A 4 13.83 -7.91 -20.21
C LYS A 4 13.72 -7.56 -18.72
N LEU A 5 12.52 -7.21 -18.26
CA LEU A 5 12.26 -6.88 -16.87
C LEU A 5 12.48 -8.12 -16.00
N LYS A 6 12.99 -7.91 -14.78
CA LYS A 6 13.03 -8.95 -13.75
C LYS A 6 11.62 -9.22 -13.24
N ARG A 7 11.43 -10.37 -12.61
CA ARG A 7 10.16 -10.74 -11.96
C ARG A 7 9.71 -9.61 -11.02
N ASP A 8 8.45 -9.19 -11.14
CA ASP A 8 7.79 -8.14 -10.34
C ASP A 8 8.40 -6.72 -10.49
N GLN A 9 9.35 -6.53 -11.42
CA GLN A 9 9.95 -5.21 -11.68
C GLN A 9 8.97 -4.28 -12.41
N LEU A 10 8.67 -3.14 -11.80
CA LEU A 10 7.87 -2.08 -12.44
C LEU A 10 8.62 -1.46 -13.63
N PRO A 11 7.96 -1.28 -14.79
CA PRO A 11 8.51 -0.51 -15.89
C PRO A 11 8.86 0.92 -15.45
N ALA A 12 9.99 1.46 -15.95
CA ALA A 12 10.51 2.75 -15.50
C ALA A 12 9.53 3.92 -15.72
N GLU A 13 8.77 3.91 -16.81
CA GLU A 13 7.75 4.93 -17.09
C GLU A 13 6.58 4.85 -16.11
N LYS A 14 6.12 3.64 -15.78
CA LYS A 14 5.08 3.41 -14.78
C LYS A 14 5.55 3.88 -13.40
N ALA A 15 6.79 3.58 -13.02
CA ALA A 15 7.39 4.04 -11.77
C ALA A 15 7.50 5.57 -11.69
N LYS A 16 7.85 6.25 -12.79
CA LYS A 16 7.88 7.73 -12.85
C LYS A 16 6.49 8.34 -12.67
N ASN A 17 5.48 7.79 -13.34
CA ASN A 17 4.10 8.26 -13.20
C ASN A 17 3.58 8.06 -11.78
N TRP A 18 3.89 6.91 -11.16
CA TRP A 18 3.56 6.62 -9.77
C TRP A 18 4.19 7.64 -8.81
N LYS A 19 5.49 7.91 -8.93
CA LYS A 19 6.16 8.93 -8.10
C LYS A 19 5.54 10.32 -8.21
N LYS A 20 5.05 10.69 -9.40
CA LYS A 20 4.34 11.96 -9.62
C LYS A 20 2.98 11.97 -8.90
N ASN A 21 2.20 10.90 -9.06
CA ASN A 21 0.90 10.76 -8.40
C ASN A 21 1.02 10.79 -6.87
N PHE A 22 2.05 10.15 -6.30
CA PHE A 22 2.26 10.12 -4.85
C PHE A 22 2.53 11.50 -4.27
N LYS A 23 3.24 12.34 -5.01
CA LYS A 23 3.48 13.72 -4.59
C LYS A 23 2.17 14.52 -4.57
N GLU A 24 1.36 14.38 -5.63
CA GLU A 24 0.05 15.05 -5.73
C GLU A 24 -0.97 14.52 -4.69
N GLU A 25 -0.85 13.26 -4.28
CA GLU A 25 -1.69 12.63 -3.26
C GLU A 25 -1.22 12.94 -1.83
N ALA A 26 0.08 13.04 -1.60
CA ALA A 26 0.65 13.49 -0.32
C ALA A 26 0.17 14.91 0.02
N ASP A 27 0.11 15.80 -0.98
CA ASP A 27 -0.43 17.16 -0.82
C ASP A 27 -1.93 17.16 -0.49
N LYS A 28 -2.66 16.13 -0.93
CA LYS A 28 -4.08 15.90 -0.65
C LYS A 28 -4.32 15.01 0.56
N THR A 29 -3.27 14.56 1.25
CA THR A 29 -3.43 13.73 2.45
C THR A 29 -3.72 14.65 3.64
N PHE A 30 -5.00 14.79 3.93
CA PHE A 30 -5.58 15.94 4.64
C PHE A 30 -5.05 16.21 6.07
N ASN A 31 -4.45 15.24 6.76
CA ASN A 31 -3.88 15.42 8.11
C ASN A 31 -2.77 14.42 8.48
N LEU A 32 -2.12 13.79 7.50
CA LEU A 32 -1.03 12.82 7.72
C LEU A 32 0.30 13.37 7.23
N LYS A 33 1.35 13.16 8.02
CA LYS A 33 2.74 13.35 7.63
C LYS A 33 3.33 11.99 7.28
N ILE A 34 3.66 11.79 6.01
CA ILE A 34 4.36 10.60 5.53
C ILE A 34 5.85 10.82 5.75
N THR A 35 6.48 9.93 6.50
CA THR A 35 7.93 9.87 6.69
C THR A 35 8.52 8.76 5.83
N PRO A 36 9.78 8.87 5.39
CA PRO A 36 10.45 7.78 4.69
C PRO A 36 10.53 6.54 5.60
N ILE A 37 10.06 5.41 5.09
CA ILE A 37 10.17 4.11 5.76
C ILE A 37 11.32 3.37 5.11
N ILE A 38 12.34 3.05 5.89
CA ILE A 38 13.54 2.41 5.39
C ILE A 38 13.63 1.01 6.01
N LEU A 39 13.92 0.02 5.17
CA LEU A 39 14.26 -1.31 5.62
C LEU A 39 15.76 -1.52 5.42
N GLN A 40 16.49 -1.74 6.50
CA GLN A 40 17.93 -2.00 6.47
C GLN A 40 18.19 -3.51 6.29
N LYS A 41 19.27 -3.84 5.60
CA LYS A 41 19.66 -5.22 5.28
C LYS A 41 19.86 -6.08 6.53
N GLU A 42 20.42 -5.51 7.58
CA GLU A 42 20.62 -6.20 8.86
C GLU A 42 19.29 -6.56 9.52
N THR A 43 18.36 -5.61 9.58
CA THR A 43 16.98 -5.86 10.06
C THR A 43 16.29 -6.94 9.23
N TYR A 44 16.41 -6.87 7.90
CA TYR A 44 15.86 -7.89 7.01
C TYR A 44 16.40 -9.29 7.35
N LYS A 45 17.73 -9.42 7.54
CA LYS A 45 18.35 -10.69 7.94
C LYS A 45 17.83 -11.21 9.27
N SER A 46 17.64 -10.35 10.26
CA SER A 46 17.06 -10.71 11.56
C SER A 46 15.62 -11.19 11.43
N LEU A 47 14.82 -10.55 10.57
CA LEU A 47 13.41 -10.87 10.36
C LEU A 47 13.19 -12.17 9.59
N ILE A 48 14.00 -12.46 8.56
CA ILE A 48 13.82 -13.70 7.79
C ILE A 48 14.30 -14.94 8.56
N GLY A 49 15.30 -14.79 9.42
CA GLY A 49 15.94 -15.89 10.12
C GLY A 49 16.43 -17.01 9.18
N GLU A 50 16.64 -18.20 9.72
CA GLU A 50 17.11 -19.36 8.96
C GLU A 50 16.02 -19.96 8.03
N ASN A 51 14.75 -19.72 8.34
CA ASN A 51 13.60 -20.26 7.59
C ASN A 51 13.21 -19.39 6.37
N GLU A 52 14.01 -18.35 6.08
CA GLU A 52 13.75 -17.36 5.05
C GLU A 52 12.33 -16.78 5.13
N ASN A 53 11.82 -16.48 6.32
CA ASN A 53 10.45 -16.00 6.49
C ASN A 53 10.16 -14.76 5.63
N ARG A 54 8.88 -14.51 5.33
CA ARG A 54 8.49 -13.25 4.68
C ARG A 54 8.52 -12.12 5.72
N VAL A 55 8.58 -10.90 5.25
CA VAL A 55 8.49 -9.71 6.10
C VAL A 55 7.12 -9.07 5.88
N ARG A 56 6.37 -8.88 6.96
CA ARG A 56 5.15 -8.07 6.94
C ARG A 56 5.42 -6.72 7.59
N VAL A 57 5.00 -5.65 6.92
CA VAL A 57 5.12 -4.27 7.39
C VAL A 57 3.74 -3.75 7.76
N TYR A 58 3.52 -3.51 9.05
CA TYR A 58 2.33 -2.87 9.58
C TYR A 58 2.46 -1.35 9.57
N LEU A 59 1.37 -0.65 9.30
CA LEU A 59 1.30 0.80 9.44
C LEU A 59 0.79 1.20 10.82
N GLY A 60 1.43 2.20 11.40
CA GLY A 60 1.15 2.77 12.71
C GLY A 60 1.14 4.29 12.65
N LEU A 61 0.72 4.91 13.75
CA LEU A 61 0.89 6.34 13.96
C LEU A 61 1.77 6.57 15.18
N GLU A 62 2.65 7.57 15.10
CA GLU A 62 3.38 8.02 16.27
C GLU A 62 2.40 8.54 17.34
N ASN A 63 2.71 8.27 18.61
CA ASN A 63 1.93 8.77 19.74
C ASN A 63 1.94 10.30 19.83
N LYS A 64 2.98 10.93 19.27
CA LYS A 64 3.11 12.39 19.20
C LYS A 64 2.78 12.88 17.79
N LYS A 65 1.81 13.79 17.71
CA LYS A 65 1.57 14.58 16.49
C LYS A 65 2.75 15.50 16.22
N ASP A 66 2.96 15.79 14.94
CA ASP A 66 3.84 16.88 14.50
C ASP A 66 2.98 18.08 14.08
N GLY A 67 2.87 19.06 14.97
CA GLY A 67 1.87 20.12 14.88
C GLY A 67 0.45 19.54 14.88
N ASN A 68 -0.31 19.81 13.82
CA ASN A 68 -1.68 19.30 13.66
C ASN A 68 -1.76 17.99 12.85
N LYS A 69 -0.63 17.42 12.42
CA LYS A 69 -0.61 16.22 11.59
C LYS A 69 -0.24 14.98 12.39
N TYR A 70 -0.92 13.88 12.10
CA TYR A 70 -0.49 12.56 12.54
C TYR A 70 0.77 12.16 11.79
N VAL A 71 1.74 11.57 12.47
CA VAL A 71 2.99 11.10 11.83
C VAL A 71 2.85 9.61 11.58
N LEU A 72 2.95 9.21 10.31
CA LEU A 72 2.96 7.81 9.93
C LEU A 72 4.27 7.15 10.39
N CYS A 73 4.16 5.94 10.93
CA CYS A 73 5.31 5.07 11.18
C CYS A 73 4.99 3.66 10.70
N ALA A 74 6.00 2.78 10.67
CA ALA A 74 5.82 1.40 10.25
C ALA A 74 6.62 0.44 11.11
N TYR A 75 6.10 -0.78 11.23
CA TYR A 75 6.69 -1.87 12.00
C TYR A 75 6.84 -3.12 11.14
N ALA A 76 8.04 -3.67 11.06
CA ALA A 76 8.32 -4.90 10.35
C ALA A 76 8.35 -6.10 11.32
N VAL A 77 7.69 -7.18 10.91
CA VAL A 77 7.65 -8.46 11.63
C VAL A 77 7.94 -9.62 10.69
N SER A 78 8.41 -10.72 11.27
CA SER A 78 8.60 -11.97 10.55
C SER A 78 7.25 -12.67 10.34
N SER A 79 7.01 -13.20 9.15
CA SER A 79 5.79 -13.93 8.79
C SER A 79 6.13 -15.26 8.12
N PHE A 80 5.63 -16.36 8.68
CA PHE A 80 5.81 -17.72 8.16
C PHE A 80 4.53 -18.25 7.51
N LEU A 81 4.70 -19.18 6.57
CA LEU A 81 3.58 -19.86 5.93
C LEU A 81 3.01 -20.91 6.90
N LEU A 82 1.72 -20.82 7.21
CA LEU A 82 1.04 -21.74 8.12
C LEU A 82 0.25 -22.79 7.33
N GLY A 83 0.75 -24.03 7.34
CA GLY A 83 0.13 -25.16 6.66
C GLY A 83 0.29 -25.14 5.14
N SER A 84 -0.67 -25.75 4.43
CA SER A 84 -0.66 -25.86 2.96
C SER A 84 -1.51 -24.79 2.25
N GLY A 85 -2.13 -23.87 2.99
CA GLY A 85 -2.82 -22.71 2.43
C GLY A 85 -1.88 -21.51 2.40
N ASP A 86 -2.09 -20.57 1.49
CA ASP A 86 -1.33 -19.31 1.37
C ASP A 86 -1.61 -18.31 2.53
N VAL A 87 -1.70 -18.84 3.76
CA VAL A 87 -1.94 -18.07 4.98
C VAL A 87 -0.61 -17.85 5.67
N TYR A 88 -0.22 -16.59 5.80
CA TYR A 88 0.98 -16.19 6.53
C TYR A 88 0.63 -15.76 7.95
N ALA A 89 1.18 -16.46 8.94
CA ALA A 89 1.10 -16.10 10.35
C ALA A 89 2.34 -15.31 10.77
N ASP A 90 2.17 -14.37 11.68
CA ASP A 90 3.24 -13.50 12.14
C ASP A 90 3.87 -14.05 13.42
N TYR A 91 5.18 -13.88 13.56
CA TYR A 91 5.85 -14.03 14.85
C TYR A 91 5.62 -12.79 15.71
N GLU A 92 5.53 -13.00 17.02
CA GLU A 92 5.47 -11.91 17.99
C GLU A 92 6.81 -11.19 18.12
N THR A 93 7.93 -11.89 17.85
CA THR A 93 9.29 -11.34 17.86
C THR A 93 10.15 -12.00 16.76
N PRO A 94 11.15 -11.29 16.21
CA PRO A 94 11.48 -9.89 16.48
C PRO A 94 10.54 -8.90 15.76
N VAL A 95 10.41 -7.69 16.32
CA VAL A 95 9.64 -6.56 15.76
C VAL A 95 10.55 -5.36 15.64
N TYR A 96 10.58 -4.73 14.47
CA TYR A 96 11.40 -3.54 14.25
C TYR A 96 10.57 -2.35 13.80
N LYS A 97 10.77 -1.20 14.43
CA LYS A 97 10.26 0.09 13.93
C LYS A 97 11.14 0.55 12.78
N LEU A 98 10.52 0.82 11.64
CA LEU A 98 11.19 1.22 10.41
C LEU A 98 11.27 2.74 10.33
N ASN A 99 12.46 3.26 10.58
CA ASN A 99 12.78 4.69 10.56
C ASN A 99 14.06 4.89 9.74
N LYS A 100 14.77 6.01 9.92
CA LYS A 100 16.12 6.20 9.34
C LYS A 100 17.10 5.12 9.80
N ASN A 101 17.02 4.75 11.08
CA ASN A 101 17.70 3.59 11.64
C ASN A 101 16.61 2.67 12.19
N ASN A 102 16.70 1.38 11.92
CA ASN A 102 15.70 0.44 12.39
C ASN A 102 15.93 0.13 13.87
N GLU A 103 14.89 0.31 14.67
CA GLU A 103 14.94 0.16 16.12
C GLU A 103 14.22 -1.14 16.51
N ASP A 104 14.84 -1.92 17.38
CA ASP A 104 14.23 -3.15 17.91
C ASP A 104 13.14 -2.78 18.94
N PHE A 105 11.93 -3.23 18.68
CA PHE A 105 10.74 -3.02 19.51
C PHE A 105 10.20 -4.36 20.03
N SER A 106 10.99 -5.43 19.98
CA SER A 106 10.58 -6.77 20.44
C SER A 106 10.19 -6.81 21.92
N ASP A 107 10.75 -5.92 22.74
CA ASP A 107 10.42 -5.75 24.17
C ASP A 107 9.30 -4.72 24.43
N ASN A 108 8.81 -4.04 23.37
CA ASN A 108 7.86 -2.93 23.45
C ASN A 108 6.59 -3.22 22.64
N THR A 109 6.15 -4.48 22.60
CA THR A 109 5.02 -4.94 21.78
C THR A 109 3.71 -4.21 22.07
N GLU A 110 3.47 -3.78 23.32
CA GLU A 110 2.29 -2.98 23.68
C GLU A 110 2.25 -1.63 22.93
N GLU A 111 3.39 -0.92 22.88
CA GLU A 111 3.50 0.35 22.17
C GLU A 111 3.27 0.18 20.66
N VAL A 112 3.78 -0.92 20.09
CA VAL A 112 3.53 -1.28 18.69
C VAL A 112 2.05 -1.51 18.44
N ILE A 113 1.38 -2.29 19.30
CA ILE A 113 -0.05 -2.60 19.19
C ILE A 113 -0.89 -1.32 19.30
N GLU A 114 -0.57 -0.43 20.24
CA GLU A 114 -1.26 0.84 20.41
C GLU A 114 -1.09 1.74 19.18
N SER A 115 0.13 1.85 18.65
CA SER A 115 0.41 2.61 17.43
C SER A 115 -0.39 2.10 16.23
N ILE A 116 -0.45 0.77 16.03
CA ILE A 116 -1.23 0.14 14.95
C ILE A 116 -2.73 0.35 15.17
N ARG A 117 -3.22 0.25 16.41
CA ARG A 117 -4.64 0.51 16.73
C ARG A 117 -5.01 1.96 16.46
N LEU A 118 -4.16 2.91 16.84
CA LEU A 118 -4.36 4.34 16.59
C LEU A 118 -4.46 4.61 15.09
N TYR A 119 -3.56 4.01 14.30
CA TYR A 119 -3.61 4.06 12.84
C TYR A 119 -4.92 3.52 12.27
N ARG A 120 -5.39 2.36 12.74
CA ARG A 120 -6.65 1.77 12.26
C ARG A 120 -7.86 2.65 12.54
N LYS A 121 -7.91 3.30 13.70
CA LYS A 121 -8.96 4.27 14.05
C LYS A 121 -8.89 5.54 13.20
N TRP A 122 -7.68 6.02 12.91
CA TRP A 122 -7.50 7.14 11.98
C TRP A 122 -7.93 6.79 10.56
N ARG A 123 -7.58 5.57 10.12
CA ARG A 123 -7.96 5.01 8.81
C ARG A 123 -9.46 4.79 8.69
N SER A 124 -10.15 4.33 9.74
CA SER A 124 -11.61 4.14 9.74
C SER A 124 -12.40 5.45 9.80
N GLY A 125 -11.73 6.58 10.08
CA GLY A 125 -12.38 7.88 10.25
C GLY A 125 -12.98 8.09 11.64
N GLU A 126 -12.74 7.19 12.61
CA GLU A 126 -13.13 7.40 14.02
C GLU A 126 -12.39 8.58 14.65
N ILE A 127 -11.18 8.87 14.16
CA ILE A 127 -10.37 10.00 14.59
C ILE A 127 -10.53 11.13 13.59
N GLU A 128 -10.95 12.29 14.10
CA GLU A 128 -11.24 13.49 13.31
C GLU A 128 -12.21 13.16 12.16
N PRO A 129 -13.45 12.76 12.48
CA PRO A 129 -14.44 12.35 11.47
C PRO A 129 -14.83 13.49 10.53
N ASP A 130 -14.77 14.74 11.02
CA ASP A 130 -15.11 15.94 10.27
C ASP A 130 -13.97 16.43 9.36
N ALA A 131 -12.80 15.79 9.41
CA ALA A 131 -11.69 16.17 8.55
C ALA A 131 -11.94 15.72 7.10
N ASP A 132 -11.55 16.57 6.15
CA ASP A 132 -11.68 16.28 4.73
C ASP A 132 -11.09 14.90 4.39
N GLY A 133 -11.85 14.11 3.65
CA GLY A 133 -11.43 12.78 3.22
C GLY A 133 -11.45 11.68 4.31
N ALA A 134 -11.88 11.95 5.54
CA ALA A 134 -11.88 10.97 6.64
C ALA A 134 -12.60 9.66 6.28
N ALA A 135 -13.78 9.75 5.64
CA ALA A 135 -14.55 8.58 5.20
C ALA A 135 -13.85 7.72 4.13
N PHE A 136 -12.88 8.29 3.40
CA PHE A 136 -12.22 7.63 2.27
C PHE A 136 -10.85 7.04 2.62
N ARG A 137 -10.27 7.39 3.78
CA ARG A 137 -8.93 6.93 4.20
C ARG A 137 -8.80 5.41 4.17
N GLN A 138 -9.83 4.67 4.54
CA GLN A 138 -9.82 3.20 4.54
C GLN A 138 -9.64 2.57 3.15
N TYR A 139 -10.06 3.25 2.08
CA TYR A 139 -9.91 2.75 0.71
C TYR A 139 -8.56 3.14 0.10
N ILE A 140 -7.92 4.14 0.69
CA ILE A 140 -6.66 4.71 0.22
C ILE A 140 -5.48 3.99 0.88
N TYR A 141 -5.54 3.80 2.19
CA TYR A 141 -4.43 3.24 2.96
C TYR A 141 -4.72 1.81 3.43
N PRO A 142 -3.79 0.86 3.23
CA PRO A 142 -3.95 -0.49 3.72
C PRO A 142 -3.52 -0.62 5.19
N ASN A 143 -3.86 -1.74 5.83
CA ASN A 143 -3.42 -2.01 7.20
C ASN A 143 -1.96 -2.47 7.29
N ALA A 144 -1.48 -3.19 6.27
CA ALA A 144 -0.14 -3.78 6.22
C ALA A 144 0.23 -4.21 4.80
N TYR A 145 1.52 -4.51 4.59
CA TYR A 145 2.08 -5.08 3.36
C TYR A 145 2.83 -6.37 3.67
N LEU A 146 2.60 -7.43 2.90
CA LEU A 146 3.43 -8.63 2.96
C LEU A 146 4.45 -8.57 1.81
N LEU A 147 5.72 -8.34 2.15
CA LEU A 147 6.79 -8.21 1.17
C LEU A 147 7.17 -9.58 0.61
N THR A 148 7.43 -9.65 -0.69
CA THR A 148 7.83 -10.91 -1.31
C THR A 148 9.29 -11.23 -1.04
N LYS A 149 9.62 -12.51 -0.87
CA LYS A 149 11.02 -12.94 -0.69
C LYS A 149 11.88 -12.58 -1.89
N PHE A 150 11.31 -12.64 -3.11
CA PHE A 150 12.04 -12.42 -4.35
C PHE A 150 12.53 -10.97 -4.50
N GLU A 151 11.67 -9.99 -4.23
CA GLU A 151 12.03 -8.57 -4.31
C GLU A 151 13.14 -8.21 -3.31
N LEU A 152 12.99 -8.67 -2.06
CA LEU A 152 13.97 -8.39 -1.01
C LEU A 152 15.29 -9.10 -1.26
N HIS A 153 15.26 -10.37 -1.71
CA HIS A 153 16.47 -11.09 -2.10
C HIS A 153 17.19 -10.40 -3.26
N GLU A 154 16.45 -9.95 -4.28
CA GLU A 154 17.02 -9.24 -5.42
C GLU A 154 17.70 -7.93 -4.98
N LEU A 155 17.05 -7.12 -4.14
CA LEU A 155 17.60 -5.84 -3.68
C LEU A 155 18.79 -6.01 -2.71
N PHE A 156 18.66 -6.86 -1.70
CA PHE A 156 19.67 -6.99 -0.64
C PHE A 156 20.81 -7.94 -0.99
N ASN A 157 20.54 -9.05 -1.71
CA ASN A 157 21.54 -10.08 -1.98
C ASN A 157 22.11 -9.97 -3.40
N ALA A 158 21.27 -9.76 -4.42
CA ALA A 158 21.75 -9.71 -5.81
C ALA A 158 22.33 -8.33 -6.18
N GLN A 159 21.67 -7.25 -5.77
CA GLN A 159 22.13 -5.87 -6.03
C GLN A 159 23.00 -5.30 -4.90
N ASN A 160 23.06 -6.00 -3.77
CA ASN A 160 23.87 -5.63 -2.60
C ASN A 160 23.60 -4.20 -2.09
N HIS A 161 22.32 -3.79 -2.07
CA HIS A 161 21.91 -2.58 -1.38
C HIS A 161 21.96 -2.81 0.14
N GLU A 162 22.36 -1.79 0.90
CA GLU A 162 22.35 -1.85 2.38
C GLU A 162 20.99 -1.42 2.96
N GLU A 163 20.24 -0.61 2.21
CA GLU A 163 18.96 -0.04 2.63
C GLU A 163 18.01 0.03 1.43
N ILE A 164 16.72 -0.15 1.68
CA ILE A 164 15.67 0.08 0.68
C ILE A 164 14.63 1.02 1.27
N VAL A 165 14.08 1.90 0.43
CA VAL A 165 13.00 2.81 0.81
C VAL A 165 11.68 2.19 0.40
N LEU A 166 10.76 2.08 1.35
CA LEU A 166 9.37 1.70 1.11
C LEU A 166 8.55 2.98 0.93
N GLU A 167 8.06 3.19 -0.29
CA GLU A 167 7.18 4.32 -0.63
C GLU A 167 5.76 3.80 -0.86
N PHE A 168 4.78 4.54 -0.34
CA PHE A 168 3.37 4.22 -0.56
C PHE A 168 2.88 4.81 -1.84
N GLY A 169 1.97 4.07 -2.46
CA GLY A 169 1.16 4.58 -3.52
C GLY A 169 -0.32 4.41 -3.32
N VAL A 170 -1.08 5.46 -3.60
CA VAL A 170 -2.52 5.32 -3.82
C VAL A 170 -2.70 5.05 -5.31
N SER A 171 -3.35 3.95 -5.63
CA SER A 171 -3.78 3.68 -6.98
C SER A 171 -5.23 4.12 -7.07
N LYS A 172 -5.50 5.27 -7.70
CA LYS A 172 -6.86 5.62 -8.11
C LYS A 172 -7.31 4.61 -9.15
N THR A 173 -8.25 3.76 -8.80
CA THR A 173 -8.90 2.85 -9.75
C THR A 173 -9.76 3.65 -10.72
N MET A 174 -9.73 3.25 -11.99
CA MET A 174 -10.48 3.86 -13.09
C MET A 174 -11.95 3.39 -13.07
N ASN A 175 -12.86 4.31 -13.34
CA ASN A 175 -14.27 4.08 -13.61
C ASN A 175 -14.53 4.02 -15.13
N ILE A 176 -15.64 3.43 -15.56
CA ILE A 176 -16.00 3.33 -16.99
C ILE A 176 -17.37 3.97 -17.18
N MET A 177 -17.40 5.05 -17.96
CA MET A 177 -18.62 5.70 -18.38
C MET A 177 -19.14 5.10 -19.68
N LEU A 178 -20.38 4.62 -19.66
CA LEU A 178 -21.09 4.01 -20.78
C LEU A 178 -22.27 4.92 -21.17
N SER A 179 -22.47 5.11 -22.47
CA SER A 179 -23.64 5.80 -23.04
C SER A 179 -24.02 5.13 -24.36
N SER A 180 -25.24 5.39 -24.83
CA SER A 180 -25.66 4.91 -26.15
C SER A 180 -24.86 5.61 -27.25
N ALA A 181 -24.42 4.85 -28.26
CA ALA A 181 -23.70 5.43 -29.39
C ALA A 181 -24.70 6.13 -30.32
N SER A 182 -24.63 7.46 -30.41
CA SER A 182 -25.32 8.22 -31.45
C SER A 182 -24.50 8.14 -32.75
N SER A 183 -25.04 7.49 -33.77
CA SER A 183 -24.49 7.54 -35.13
C SER A 183 -24.90 8.85 -35.82
N ALA A 184 -24.53 9.99 -35.26
CA ALA A 184 -24.69 11.28 -35.92
C ALA A 184 -23.70 12.32 -35.39
N THR A 185 -22.79 12.70 -36.27
CA THR A 185 -21.92 13.88 -36.19
C THR A 185 -22.76 15.14 -35.88
N GLU A 186 -22.33 15.93 -34.90
CA GLU A 186 -22.82 17.30 -34.56
C GLU A 186 -24.28 17.42 -34.08
N GLN A 187 -24.50 17.51 -32.76
CA GLN A 187 -25.70 18.13 -32.20
C GLN A 187 -25.38 19.07 -31.02
N THR A 188 -26.10 20.18 -31.00
CA THR A 188 -26.01 21.34 -30.11
C THR A 188 -26.41 21.03 -28.66
N VAL A 189 -26.04 21.92 -27.74
CA VAL A 189 -26.14 21.82 -26.26
C VAL A 189 -27.53 21.38 -25.73
N GLU A 190 -28.61 21.54 -26.50
CA GLU A 190 -29.97 21.12 -26.10
C GLU A 190 -30.26 19.61 -26.30
N ALA A 191 -29.43 18.84 -27.01
CA ALA A 191 -29.61 17.40 -27.21
C ALA A 191 -28.84 16.52 -26.20
N ALA A 192 -28.08 17.14 -25.28
CA ALA A 192 -27.29 16.42 -24.27
C ALA A 192 -28.14 15.86 -23.11
N ASP A 193 -29.37 16.37 -22.91
CA ASP A 193 -30.26 16.02 -21.79
C ASP A 193 -31.08 14.73 -22.00
N GLU A 194 -31.03 14.10 -23.17
CA GLU A 194 -31.73 12.82 -23.46
C GLU A 194 -30.81 11.59 -23.50
N LEU A 195 -29.49 11.76 -23.31
CA LEU A 195 -28.54 10.64 -23.25
C LEU A 195 -28.33 10.19 -21.80
N GLU A 196 -28.68 8.94 -21.53
CA GLU A 196 -28.44 8.29 -20.25
C GLU A 196 -26.98 7.81 -20.16
N TYR A 197 -26.27 8.23 -19.11
CA TYR A 197 -24.89 7.84 -18.81
C TYR A 197 -24.86 6.88 -17.63
N TYR A 198 -24.07 5.82 -17.74
CA TYR A 198 -23.96 4.75 -16.74
C TYR A 198 -22.50 4.53 -16.33
N ASP A 199 -22.21 4.37 -15.03
CA ASP A 199 -20.86 4.13 -14.48
C ASP A 199 -20.83 2.88 -13.57
N GLU A 200 -21.46 1.79 -14.01
CA GLU A 200 -21.62 0.55 -13.21
C GLU A 200 -20.74 -0.62 -13.70
N ALA A 201 -19.53 -0.34 -14.21
CA ALA A 201 -18.58 -1.43 -14.49
C ALA A 201 -17.73 -1.72 -13.25
N GLN A 202 -17.87 -2.92 -12.68
CA GLN A 202 -17.03 -3.38 -11.56
C GLN A 202 -15.70 -3.97 -12.07
N LEU A 203 -14.61 -3.70 -11.35
CA LEU A 203 -13.29 -4.22 -11.68
C LEU A 203 -13.18 -5.72 -11.39
N CYS A 204 -12.54 -6.41 -12.31
CA CYS A 204 -12.30 -7.83 -12.29
C CYS A 204 -10.80 -8.08 -12.09
N PRO A 205 -10.38 -8.84 -11.07
CA PRO A 205 -11.09 -9.31 -9.85
C PRO A 205 -11.35 -8.19 -8.82
N PRO A 206 -12.31 -8.33 -7.87
CA PRO A 206 -12.90 -9.58 -7.33
C PRO A 206 -14.32 -9.95 -7.84
N PHE A 207 -14.93 -9.19 -8.75
CA PHE A 207 -16.35 -9.39 -9.12
C PHE A 207 -16.61 -10.37 -10.28
N CYS A 208 -15.57 -11.01 -10.82
CA CYS A 208 -15.74 -12.09 -11.79
C CYS A 208 -15.49 -13.44 -11.15
N ASP A 209 -16.10 -14.50 -11.72
CA ASP A 209 -15.92 -15.88 -11.29
C ASP A 209 -14.43 -16.24 -11.16
N GLU A 210 -13.98 -16.54 -9.94
CA GLU A 210 -12.62 -17.02 -9.63
C GLU A 210 -12.36 -18.41 -10.25
N ARG A 211 -13.40 -19.09 -10.75
CA ARG A 211 -13.28 -20.35 -11.51
C ARG A 211 -13.26 -20.14 -13.02
N SER A 212 -13.41 -18.90 -13.50
CA SER A 212 -13.20 -18.57 -14.91
C SER A 212 -11.79 -18.96 -15.31
N ILE A 213 -11.64 -19.69 -16.43
CA ILE A 213 -10.32 -20.00 -17.01
C ILE A 213 -9.50 -18.75 -17.37
N TYR A 214 -10.13 -17.57 -17.31
CA TYR A 214 -9.53 -16.28 -17.58
C TYR A 214 -9.20 -15.47 -16.30
N ASN A 215 -9.54 -15.98 -15.09
CA ASN A 215 -9.29 -15.33 -13.79
C ASN A 215 -8.44 -16.15 -12.80
N SER A 216 -7.92 -17.31 -13.22
CA SER A 216 -6.95 -18.12 -12.46
C SER A 216 -5.55 -17.51 -12.45
#